data_AF-A0A534PCV7-F1
#
_entry.id   AF-A0A534PCV7-F1
#
_cell.length_a   1.000
_cell.length_b   1.000
_cell.length_c   1.000
_cell.angle_alpha   90.00
_cell.angle_beta   90.00
_cell.angle_gamma   90.00
#
_symmetry.space_group_name_H-M   'P 1'
#
loop_
_entity.id
_entity.type
_entity.pdbx_description
1 polymer ?
#
loop_
_entity_poly.entity_id
_entity_poly.type
_entity_poly.pdbx_seq_one_letter_code
_entity_poly.pdbx_strand_id
1 'polypeptide(L)'
;MAKRPTPVIVISGRNGGADVFKALELGAVDFIAKPTPHATPMLSSISQELICKVHSIRELRIDKVQERIRALPPMVARHEVGSMPPTVVIGSSTGGPAALMQVFGAFTTAPPCAFLVAQHMPKGFTRGFAERLDRLTALRASEAKGGEAPEPGTILLAPGGRHLEIESVAGRPVTRVVPNGGDRYTPSVDRLFESAAKAYGAELVGVVLTGMGDDGRRGAQAIRASGGRVIAESEQTAVIFGMPQQVIRSGAADLVLPVDEIARAIQRGVAGAVREATGGRLAAPEKGRA
;
A
#
# COMPACT_ATOMS: atom_id res chain seq x y z
N MET A 1 11.11 -22.70 -10.58
CA MET A 1 9.95 -21.78 -10.57
C MET A 1 8.81 -22.25 -11.49
N ALA A 2 9.02 -22.55 -12.79
CA ALA A 2 7.92 -22.85 -13.73
C ALA A 2 7.14 -24.17 -13.47
N LYS A 3 7.78 -25.22 -12.91
CA LYS A 3 7.12 -26.52 -12.63
C LYS A 3 6.71 -26.72 -11.16
N ARG A 4 7.39 -26.03 -10.24
CA ARG A 4 7.10 -26.00 -8.81
C ARG A 4 7.38 -24.57 -8.32
N PRO A 5 6.35 -23.72 -8.21
CA PRO A 5 6.49 -22.40 -7.62
C PRO A 5 6.91 -22.57 -6.16
N THR A 6 8.04 -21.97 -5.78
CA THR A 6 8.55 -22.03 -4.40
C THR A 6 8.57 -20.63 -3.86
N PRO A 7 7.93 -20.34 -2.71
CA PRO A 7 8.04 -19.06 -2.03
C PRO A 7 9.50 -18.72 -1.74
N VAL A 8 9.96 -17.55 -2.19
CA VAL A 8 11.33 -17.07 -1.96
C VAL A 8 11.29 -15.79 -1.13
N ILE A 9 11.95 -15.80 0.01
CA ILE A 9 12.26 -14.62 0.82
C ILE A 9 13.75 -14.32 0.66
N VAL A 10 14.09 -13.10 0.26
CA VAL A 10 15.47 -12.70 -0.02
C VAL A 10 16.11 -12.12 1.24
N ILE A 11 17.28 -12.60 1.65
CA ILE A 11 18.04 -11.97 2.73
C ILE A 11 19.15 -11.11 2.10
N SER A 12 19.13 -9.79 2.33
CA SER A 12 20.07 -8.87 1.69
C SER A 12 20.79 -7.99 2.70
N GLY A 13 22.12 -7.91 2.59
CA GLY A 13 22.97 -7.06 3.43
C GLY A 13 23.31 -5.69 2.86
N ARG A 14 22.88 -5.38 1.63
CA ARG A 14 23.08 -4.05 1.03
C ARG A 14 21.76 -3.30 1.11
N ASN A 15 21.75 -2.18 1.86
CA ASN A 15 20.66 -1.22 2.05
C ASN A 15 19.82 -0.96 0.76
N GLY A 16 18.85 -1.83 0.43
CA GLY A 16 17.96 -1.63 -0.71
C GLY A 16 18.62 -1.50 -2.09
N GLY A 17 19.76 -2.15 -2.34
CA GLY A 17 20.38 -2.13 -3.68
C GLY A 17 19.47 -2.69 -4.78
N ALA A 18 19.80 -2.39 -6.05
CA ALA A 18 19.02 -2.82 -7.23
C ALA A 18 18.69 -4.33 -7.25
N ASP A 19 19.59 -5.16 -6.71
CA ASP A 19 19.46 -6.61 -6.65
C ASP A 19 18.23 -7.11 -5.87
N VAL A 20 17.81 -6.38 -4.83
CA VAL A 20 16.66 -6.77 -3.98
C VAL A 20 15.36 -6.59 -4.74
N PHE A 21 15.19 -5.44 -5.37
CA PHE A 21 14.00 -5.19 -6.19
C PHE A 21 14.02 -6.04 -7.46
N LYS A 22 15.20 -6.37 -7.99
CA LYS A 22 15.32 -7.33 -9.09
C LYS A 22 14.84 -8.72 -8.67
N ALA A 23 15.17 -9.16 -7.45
CA ALA A 23 14.67 -10.43 -6.96
C ALA A 23 13.14 -10.44 -6.81
N LEU A 24 12.53 -9.33 -6.37
CA LEU A 24 11.06 -9.18 -6.34
C LEU A 24 10.45 -9.26 -7.75
N GLU A 25 11.05 -8.64 -8.76
CA GLU A 25 10.62 -8.79 -10.17
C GLU A 25 10.67 -10.24 -10.65
N LEU A 26 11.68 -10.99 -10.20
CA LEU A 26 11.88 -12.40 -10.55
C LEU A 26 10.98 -13.35 -9.73
N GLY A 27 10.17 -12.81 -8.83
CA GLY A 27 9.15 -13.55 -8.07
C GLY A 27 9.53 -13.91 -6.64
N ALA A 28 10.50 -13.21 -6.06
CA ALA A 28 10.60 -13.16 -4.60
C ALA A 28 9.34 -12.50 -4.01
N VAL A 29 8.90 -13.04 -2.89
CA VAL A 29 7.67 -12.66 -2.19
C VAL A 29 7.92 -11.46 -1.29
N ASP A 30 9.09 -11.47 -0.65
CA ASP A 30 9.51 -10.48 0.34
C ASP A 30 11.03 -10.53 0.51
N PHE A 31 11.58 -9.64 1.31
CA PHE A 31 12.98 -9.64 1.69
C PHE A 31 13.20 -9.27 3.16
N ILE A 32 14.36 -9.61 3.71
CA ILE A 32 14.79 -9.31 5.08
C ILE A 32 16.19 -8.70 5.01
N ALA A 33 16.44 -7.70 5.85
CA ALA A 33 17.76 -7.10 5.97
C ALA A 33 18.73 -8.04 6.71
N LYS A 34 19.93 -8.25 6.17
CA LYS A 34 20.97 -9.03 6.86
C LYS A 34 21.45 -8.23 8.08
N PRO A 35 21.56 -8.86 9.27
CA PRO A 35 22.12 -8.20 10.45
C PRO A 35 23.57 -7.78 10.20
N THR A 36 23.95 -6.59 10.67
CA THR A 36 25.34 -6.15 10.66
C THR A 36 26.14 -6.82 11.78
N PRO A 37 27.47 -7.02 11.62
CA PRO A 37 28.29 -7.84 12.53
C PRO A 37 28.35 -7.41 14.00
N HIS A 38 27.87 -6.22 14.36
CA HIS A 38 27.97 -5.64 15.72
C HIS A 38 26.61 -5.42 16.41
N ALA A 39 25.53 -6.06 15.97
CA ALA A 39 24.17 -5.74 16.39
C ALA A 39 23.47 -6.86 17.18
N THR A 40 24.00 -7.24 18.35
CA THR A 40 23.46 -8.30 19.21
C THR A 40 21.98 -8.10 19.62
N PRO A 41 21.51 -6.87 19.94
CA PRO A 41 20.08 -6.62 20.20
C PRO A 41 19.19 -6.67 18.94
N MET A 42 19.74 -6.44 17.74
CA MET A 42 18.97 -6.53 16.47
C MET A 42 18.78 -7.97 15.98
N LEU A 43 19.59 -8.92 16.44
CA LEU A 43 19.44 -10.32 16.00
C LEU A 43 18.10 -10.90 16.43
N SER A 44 17.62 -10.58 17.63
CA SER A 44 16.32 -11.04 18.13
C SER A 44 15.15 -10.48 17.33
N SER A 45 15.18 -9.19 16.96
CA SER A 45 14.13 -8.58 16.15
C SER A 45 14.13 -9.10 14.70
N ILE A 46 15.31 -9.27 14.09
CA ILE A 46 15.43 -9.86 12.75
C ILE A 46 15.00 -11.34 12.76
N SER A 47 15.32 -12.08 13.81
CA SER A 47 14.86 -13.46 14.00
C SER A 47 13.33 -13.52 14.06
N GLN A 48 12.71 -12.65 14.86
CA GLN A 48 11.24 -12.55 14.92
C GLN A 48 10.63 -12.13 13.57
N GLU A 49 11.24 -11.19 12.85
CA GLU A 49 10.80 -10.81 11.49
C GLU A 49 10.87 -12.01 10.53
N LEU A 50 11.97 -12.75 10.53
CA LEU A 50 12.15 -13.94 9.71
C LEU A 50 11.13 -15.02 10.05
N ILE A 51 10.93 -15.31 11.33
CA ILE A 51 9.95 -16.27 11.81
C ILE A 51 8.55 -15.87 11.34
N CYS A 52 8.17 -14.60 11.53
CA CYS A 52 6.87 -14.09 11.06
C CYS A 52 6.71 -14.26 9.54
N LYS A 53 7.71 -13.87 8.74
CA LYS A 53 7.65 -14.01 7.27
C LYS A 53 7.65 -15.47 6.81
N VAL A 54 8.38 -16.36 7.48
CA VAL A 54 8.36 -17.80 7.16
C VAL A 54 7.00 -18.41 7.52
N HIS A 55 6.40 -18.03 8.64
CA HIS A 55 5.06 -18.48 8.98
C HIS A 55 4.00 -17.95 8.02
N SER A 56 4.15 -16.71 7.55
CA SER A 56 3.22 -16.10 6.58
C SER A 56 3.23 -16.79 5.21
N ILE A 57 4.28 -17.55 4.87
CA ILE A 57 4.31 -18.41 3.67
C ILE A 57 3.14 -19.41 3.66
N ARG A 58 2.61 -19.81 4.81
CA ARG A 58 1.45 -20.72 4.87
C ARG A 58 0.18 -20.08 4.33
N GLU A 59 0.06 -18.77 4.47
CA GLU A 59 -1.08 -17.96 4.02
C GLU A 59 -0.83 -17.37 2.61
N LEU A 60 0.40 -17.54 2.10
CA LEU A 60 0.82 -17.00 0.82
C LEU A 60 0.15 -17.72 -0.34
N ARG A 61 -0.43 -16.93 -1.25
CA ARG A 61 -0.90 -17.43 -2.54
C ARG A 61 0.14 -17.22 -3.63
N ILE A 62 0.92 -18.26 -3.89
CA ILE A 62 2.07 -18.21 -4.81
C ILE A 62 1.65 -18.03 -6.28
N ASP A 63 0.46 -18.50 -6.64
CA ASP A 63 -0.19 -18.25 -7.93
C ASP A 63 -0.38 -16.75 -8.17
N LYS A 64 -0.79 -15.99 -7.14
CA LYS A 64 -0.99 -14.54 -7.22
C LYS A 64 0.29 -13.75 -7.39
N VAL A 65 1.39 -14.24 -6.81
CA VAL A 65 2.73 -13.69 -7.09
C VAL A 65 3.09 -13.86 -8.56
N GLN A 66 2.84 -15.03 -9.14
CA GLN A 66 3.13 -15.30 -10.56
C GLN A 66 2.23 -14.51 -11.51
N GLU A 67 0.94 -14.43 -11.20
CA GLU A 67 -0.03 -13.61 -11.95
C GLU A 67 0.41 -12.15 -11.97
N ARG A 68 0.83 -11.59 -10.83
CA ARG A 68 1.27 -10.19 -10.74
C ARG A 68 2.54 -9.90 -11.53
N ILE A 69 3.48 -10.84 -11.62
CA ILE A 69 4.70 -10.68 -12.44
C ILE A 69 4.36 -10.69 -13.94
N ARG A 70 3.38 -11.51 -14.34
CA ARG A 70 2.96 -11.65 -15.74
C ARG A 70 2.00 -10.56 -16.18
N ALA A 71 1.26 -9.98 -15.24
CA ALA A 71 0.31 -8.92 -15.51
C ALA A 71 1.07 -7.65 -15.94
N LEU A 72 0.81 -7.20 -17.17
CA LEU A 72 1.06 -5.81 -17.52
C LEU A 72 0.09 -4.95 -16.70
N PRO A 73 0.53 -3.79 -16.17
CA PRO A 73 -0.41 -2.87 -15.56
C PRO A 73 -1.49 -2.53 -16.60
N PRO A 74 -2.78 -2.65 -16.30
CA PRO A 74 -3.80 -2.15 -17.21
C PRO A 74 -3.54 -0.66 -17.42
N MET A 75 -3.33 -0.24 -18.66
CA MET A 75 -3.21 1.17 -18.99
C MET A 75 -4.55 1.83 -18.68
N VAL A 76 -4.58 2.72 -17.69
CA VAL A 76 -5.77 3.53 -17.47
C VAL A 76 -5.74 4.66 -18.48
N ALA A 77 -6.53 4.51 -19.55
CA ALA A 77 -6.80 5.60 -20.49
C ALA A 77 -7.42 6.78 -19.73
N ARG A 78 -7.17 8.02 -20.17
CA ARG A 78 -7.81 9.23 -19.62
C ARG A 78 -9.34 9.05 -19.68
N HIS A 79 -9.94 8.73 -18.55
CA HIS A 79 -11.39 8.72 -18.40
C HIS A 79 -11.87 10.06 -17.84
N GLU A 80 -13.13 10.40 -18.12
CA GLU A 80 -13.73 11.66 -17.73
C GLU A 80 -13.54 11.96 -16.24
N VAL A 81 -13.15 13.20 -16.00
CA VAL A 81 -12.62 13.74 -14.75
C VAL A 81 -13.72 13.72 -13.69
N GLY A 82 -13.76 12.67 -12.87
CA GLY A 82 -14.31 12.79 -11.52
C GLY A 82 -13.42 13.72 -10.69
N SER A 83 -13.97 14.30 -9.62
CA SER A 83 -13.15 15.04 -8.64
C SER A 83 -12.23 14.05 -7.92
N MET A 84 -11.01 13.89 -8.41
CA MET A 84 -10.00 13.08 -7.73
C MET A 84 -9.72 13.64 -6.33
N PRO A 85 -9.40 12.77 -5.36
CA PRO A 85 -8.99 13.24 -4.04
C PRO A 85 -7.66 14.02 -4.18
N PRO A 86 -7.47 15.12 -3.43
CA PRO A 86 -6.21 15.86 -3.45
C PRO A 86 -5.05 14.99 -2.93
N THR A 87 -5.32 14.09 -1.98
CA THR A 87 -4.34 13.21 -1.37
C THR A 87 -4.88 11.80 -1.18
N VAL A 88 -4.03 10.80 -1.45
CA VAL A 88 -4.29 9.38 -1.20
C VAL A 88 -3.22 8.84 -0.24
N VAL A 89 -3.63 8.14 0.81
CA VAL A 89 -2.71 7.39 1.68
C VAL A 89 -2.76 5.90 1.37
N ILE A 90 -1.61 5.24 1.24
CA ILE A 90 -1.53 3.81 0.91
C ILE A 90 -0.70 3.06 1.96
N GLY A 91 -1.27 1.97 2.49
CA GLY A 91 -0.63 1.06 3.42
C GLY A 91 -0.39 -0.32 2.82
N SER A 92 0.80 -0.89 3.01
CA SER A 92 1.12 -2.22 2.47
C SER A 92 2.28 -2.90 3.22
N SER A 93 2.42 -4.22 3.07
CA SER A 93 3.48 -5.01 3.70
C SER A 93 4.00 -6.08 2.72
N THR A 94 3.98 -7.37 3.08
CA THR A 94 4.39 -8.48 2.21
C THR A 94 3.60 -8.51 0.89
N GLY A 95 4.30 -8.59 -0.24
CA GLY A 95 3.74 -8.43 -1.59
C GLY A 95 3.42 -6.99 -2.00
N GLY A 96 3.59 -6.03 -1.07
CA GLY A 96 3.30 -4.61 -1.24
C GLY A 96 4.13 -3.91 -2.29
N PRO A 97 5.47 -4.12 -2.40
CA PRO A 97 6.26 -3.44 -3.43
C PRO A 97 5.78 -3.76 -4.86
N ALA A 98 5.39 -5.02 -5.11
CA ALA A 98 4.82 -5.42 -6.40
C ALA A 98 3.41 -4.84 -6.59
N ALA A 99 2.58 -4.79 -5.54
CA ALA A 99 1.25 -4.17 -5.58
C ALA A 99 1.32 -2.68 -5.93
N LEU A 100 2.21 -1.94 -5.24
CA LEU A 100 2.44 -0.52 -5.46
C LEU A 100 2.96 -0.25 -6.87
N MET A 101 3.89 -1.06 -7.37
CA MET A 101 4.36 -0.96 -8.76
C MET A 101 3.21 -1.15 -9.76
N GLN A 102 2.27 -2.07 -9.49
CA GLN A 102 1.11 -2.29 -10.36
C GLN A 102 0.13 -1.12 -10.30
N VAL A 103 -0.18 -0.60 -9.10
CA VAL A 103 -1.05 0.56 -8.91
C VAL A 103 -0.46 1.81 -9.58
N PHE A 104 0.80 2.13 -9.29
CA PHE A 104 1.44 3.33 -9.82
C PHE A 104 1.80 3.21 -11.30
N GLY A 105 2.15 2.02 -11.78
CA GLY A 105 2.44 1.76 -13.20
C GLY A 105 1.21 1.88 -14.11
N ALA A 106 0.00 1.85 -13.54
CA ALA A 106 -1.24 2.05 -14.28
C ALA A 106 -1.49 3.52 -14.66
N PHE A 107 -0.82 4.48 -13.99
CA PHE A 107 -0.88 5.90 -14.33
C PHE A 107 0.11 6.23 -15.47
N THR A 108 -0.41 6.47 -16.66
CA THR A 108 0.41 6.83 -17.84
C THR A 108 0.89 8.29 -17.82
N THR A 109 0.27 9.14 -17.00
CA THR A 109 0.66 10.54 -16.76
C THR A 109 0.49 10.88 -15.28
N ALA A 110 1.25 11.84 -14.77
CA ALA A 110 1.13 12.31 -13.40
C ALA A 110 -0.33 12.75 -13.09
N PRO A 111 -1.02 12.10 -12.14
CA PRO A 111 -2.37 12.48 -11.77
C PRO A 111 -2.39 13.77 -10.92
N PRO A 112 -3.47 14.57 -10.93
CA PRO A 112 -3.65 15.72 -10.05
C PRO A 112 -3.92 15.35 -8.57
N CYS A 113 -3.21 14.36 -8.03
CA CYS A 113 -3.30 13.94 -6.63
C CYS A 113 -1.90 13.60 -6.09
N ALA A 114 -1.71 13.79 -4.79
CA ALA A 114 -0.50 13.37 -4.07
C ALA A 114 -0.70 11.99 -3.44
N PHE A 115 0.37 11.21 -3.32
CA PHE A 115 0.36 9.91 -2.64
C PHE A 115 1.32 9.90 -1.46
N LEU A 116 0.84 9.43 -0.31
CA LEU A 116 1.68 9.16 0.86
C LEU A 116 1.64 7.66 1.14
N VAL A 117 2.79 7.03 1.27
CA VAL A 117 2.86 5.57 1.31
C VAL A 117 3.59 5.08 2.55
N ALA A 118 2.92 4.26 3.36
CA ALA A 118 3.53 3.46 4.40
C ALA A 118 3.65 2.01 3.93
N GLN A 119 4.87 1.65 3.49
CA GLN A 119 5.21 0.27 3.16
C GLN A 119 6.08 -0.28 4.29
N HIS A 120 5.67 -1.40 4.91
CA HIS A 120 6.51 -2.08 5.89
C HIS A 120 7.79 -2.57 5.23
N MET A 121 8.86 -1.82 5.44
CA MET A 121 10.18 -2.07 4.88
C MET A 121 11.26 -1.65 5.88
N PRO A 122 12.34 -2.45 6.02
CA PRO A 122 13.46 -2.09 6.89
C PRO A 122 14.12 -0.76 6.51
N LYS A 123 14.78 -0.15 7.50
CA LYS A 123 15.61 1.05 7.32
C LYS A 123 16.63 0.83 6.20
N GLY A 124 16.73 1.82 5.31
CA GLY A 124 17.69 1.80 4.19
C GLY A 124 17.17 1.15 2.91
N PHE A 125 15.99 0.54 2.91
CA PHE A 125 15.39 -0.03 1.69
C PHE A 125 14.36 0.88 1.04
N THR A 126 13.66 1.69 1.84
CA THR A 126 12.62 2.62 1.41
C THR A 126 13.13 3.63 0.38
N ARG A 127 14.30 4.23 0.58
CA ARG A 127 14.94 5.09 -0.42
C ARG A 127 15.12 4.41 -1.79
N GLY A 128 15.72 3.22 -1.84
CA GLY A 128 15.91 2.49 -3.10
C GLY A 128 14.59 2.12 -3.78
N PHE A 129 13.53 1.90 -3.00
CA PHE A 129 12.20 1.67 -3.54
C PHE A 129 11.58 2.95 -4.12
N ALA A 130 11.72 4.09 -3.44
CA ALA A 130 11.27 5.37 -3.96
C ALA A 130 11.99 5.74 -5.28
N GLU A 131 13.32 5.60 -5.33
CA GLU A 131 14.12 5.83 -6.55
C GLU A 131 13.69 4.91 -7.71
N ARG A 132 13.22 3.70 -7.38
CA ARG A 132 12.68 2.77 -8.37
C ARG A 132 11.30 3.18 -8.87
N LEU A 133 10.40 3.60 -7.99
CA LEU A 133 9.08 4.12 -8.37
C LEU A 133 9.21 5.35 -9.28
N ASP A 134 10.14 6.25 -8.94
CA ASP A 134 10.44 7.46 -9.71
C ASP A 134 10.90 7.13 -11.13
N ARG A 135 11.76 6.11 -11.27
CA ARG A 135 12.28 5.69 -12.57
C ARG A 135 11.25 4.97 -13.46
N LEU A 136 10.29 4.26 -12.86
CA LEU A 136 9.44 3.30 -13.56
C LEU A 136 7.97 3.71 -13.70
N THR A 137 7.60 4.89 -13.18
CA THR A 137 6.22 5.39 -13.22
C THR A 137 6.20 6.83 -13.72
N ALA A 138 5.02 7.35 -14.06
CA ALA A 138 4.88 8.76 -14.44
C ALA A 138 4.88 9.73 -13.24
N LEU A 139 5.01 9.23 -12.00
CA LEU A 139 4.96 10.02 -10.78
C LEU A 139 6.38 10.30 -10.26
N ARG A 140 6.56 11.49 -9.67
CA ARG A 140 7.80 11.82 -8.98
C ARG A 140 7.81 11.17 -7.60
N ALA A 141 8.76 10.28 -7.31
CA ALA A 141 8.76 9.52 -6.07
C ALA A 141 10.01 9.78 -5.22
N SER A 142 9.83 9.98 -3.93
CA SER A 142 10.93 10.17 -2.99
C SER A 142 10.60 9.63 -1.60
N GLU A 143 11.64 9.27 -0.85
CA GLU A 143 11.51 9.03 0.59
C GLU A 143 11.28 10.37 1.31
N ALA A 144 10.26 10.45 2.16
CA ALA A 144 9.88 11.66 2.87
C ALA A 144 10.94 12.07 3.90
N LYS A 145 11.23 13.38 3.99
CA LYS A 145 12.20 13.98 4.90
C LYS A 145 11.54 14.70 6.08
N GLY A 146 10.27 15.09 5.93
CA GLY A 146 9.53 15.97 6.84
C GLY A 146 9.56 17.42 6.37
N GLY A 147 8.45 18.13 6.56
CA GLY A 147 8.24 19.51 6.15
C GLY A 147 7.80 19.67 4.69
N GLU A 148 7.62 18.59 3.95
CA GLU A 148 7.16 18.64 2.56
C GLU A 148 5.64 18.77 2.49
N ALA A 149 5.15 19.67 1.64
CA ALA A 149 3.75 19.68 1.27
C ALA A 149 3.48 18.53 0.27
N PRO A 150 2.42 17.72 0.44
CA PRO A 150 2.03 16.74 -0.56
C PRO A 150 1.59 17.43 -1.86
N GLU A 151 2.39 17.33 -2.91
CA GLU A 151 2.12 17.97 -4.21
C GLU A 151 1.48 17.00 -5.21
N PRO A 152 0.62 17.48 -6.13
CA PRO A 152 0.08 16.67 -7.21
C PRO A 152 1.17 15.95 -8.02
N GLY A 153 0.93 14.69 -8.37
CA GLY A 153 1.85 13.87 -9.16
C GLY A 153 3.07 13.37 -8.40
N THR A 154 3.04 13.41 -7.06
CA THR A 154 4.15 12.95 -6.20
C THR A 154 3.79 11.71 -5.38
N ILE A 155 4.80 10.90 -5.07
CA ILE A 155 4.74 9.80 -4.11
C ILE A 155 5.77 10.09 -3.01
N LEU A 156 5.30 10.30 -1.78
CA LEU A 156 6.14 10.43 -0.59
C LEU A 156 6.08 9.13 0.21
N LEU A 157 7.18 8.38 0.18
CA LEU A 157 7.30 7.10 0.87
C LEU A 157 7.82 7.32 2.30
N ALA A 158 7.17 6.69 3.27
CA ALA A 158 7.61 6.72 4.66
C ALA A 158 9.01 6.09 4.80
N PRO A 159 9.95 6.76 5.50
CA PRO A 159 11.30 6.23 5.70
C PRO A 159 11.29 5.00 6.62
N GLY A 160 12.00 3.94 6.23
CA GLY A 160 12.11 2.71 7.00
C GLY A 160 12.69 2.96 8.40
N GLY A 161 12.05 2.41 9.44
CA GLY A 161 12.42 2.64 10.83
C GLY A 161 12.02 4.00 11.40
N ARG A 162 11.18 4.77 10.69
CA ARG A 162 10.50 5.97 11.19
C ARG A 162 9.04 5.99 10.74
N HIS A 163 8.20 6.79 11.40
CA HIS A 163 6.81 7.02 10.98
C HIS A 163 6.72 8.25 10.09
N LEU A 164 5.79 8.20 9.13
CA LEU A 164 5.35 9.35 8.37
C LEU A 164 3.96 9.73 8.85
N GLU A 165 3.80 10.98 9.25
CA GLU A 165 2.53 11.57 9.68
C GLU A 165 2.27 12.85 8.89
N ILE A 166 1.05 13.37 9.00
CA ILE A 166 0.71 14.70 8.51
C ILE A 166 0.41 15.63 9.67
N GLU A 167 0.98 16.82 9.63
CA GLU A 167 0.69 17.91 10.56
C GLU A 167 0.28 19.18 9.82
N SER A 168 -0.38 20.10 10.53
CA SER A 168 -0.77 21.39 9.97
C SER A 168 0.23 22.45 10.43
N VAL A 169 0.93 23.07 9.47
CA VAL A 169 1.84 24.19 9.71
C VAL A 169 1.29 25.40 8.97
N ALA A 170 0.98 26.47 9.71
CA ALA A 170 0.34 27.68 9.18
C ALA A 170 -0.94 27.39 8.35
N GLY A 171 -1.73 26.40 8.80
CA GLY A 171 -2.98 25.99 8.14
C GLY A 171 -2.79 25.11 6.90
N ARG A 172 -1.56 24.67 6.59
CA ARG A 172 -1.26 23.80 5.44
C ARG A 172 -0.78 22.42 5.90
N PRO A 173 -1.25 21.33 5.28
CA PRO A 173 -0.77 19.99 5.59
C PRO A 173 0.65 19.80 5.07
N VAL A 174 1.54 19.34 5.96
CA VAL A 174 2.92 18.97 5.63
C VAL A 174 3.27 17.62 6.24
N THR A 175 4.21 16.92 5.64
CA THR A 175 4.76 15.67 6.18
C THR A 175 5.51 15.92 7.48
N ARG A 176 5.41 14.98 8.40
CA ARG A 176 6.21 14.93 9.62
C ARG A 176 6.83 13.56 9.76
N VAL A 177 8.15 13.50 9.87
CA VAL A 177 8.87 12.24 10.08
C VAL A 177 9.20 12.08 11.56
N VAL A 178 8.69 11.02 12.18
CA VAL A 178 8.76 10.79 13.63
C VAL A 178 9.59 9.53 13.92
N PRO A 179 10.51 9.53 14.90
CA PRO A 179 11.23 8.31 15.29
C PRO A 179 10.28 7.23 15.85
N ASN A 180 10.70 5.97 15.80
CA ASN A 180 9.97 4.87 16.44
C ASN A 180 9.94 5.09 17.98
N GLY A 181 8.75 5.06 18.59
CA GLY A 181 8.55 5.18 20.02
C GLY A 181 8.43 3.84 20.77
N GLY A 182 8.71 2.72 20.12
CA GLY A 182 8.40 1.37 20.61
C GLY A 182 7.18 0.74 19.92
N ASP A 183 6.73 1.33 18.81
CA ASP A 183 5.64 0.83 17.99
C ASP A 183 6.00 -0.51 17.34
N ARG A 184 5.01 -1.38 17.20
CA ARG A 184 5.15 -2.71 16.58
C ARG A 184 5.59 -2.64 15.11
N TYR A 185 5.05 -1.68 14.37
CA TYR A 185 5.32 -1.48 12.95
C TYR A 185 5.99 -0.13 12.74
N THR A 186 7.10 -0.08 12.01
CA THR A 186 7.76 1.19 11.68
C THR A 186 8.40 1.14 10.29
N PRO A 187 7.82 1.82 9.28
CA PRO A 187 6.68 2.76 9.36
C PRO A 187 5.36 2.06 9.73
N SER A 188 4.44 2.81 10.34
CA SER A 188 3.09 2.34 10.67
C SER A 188 2.06 2.95 9.73
N VAL A 189 1.18 2.12 9.20
CA VAL A 189 0.05 2.52 8.35
C VAL A 189 -0.99 3.26 9.18
N ASP A 190 -1.34 2.77 10.36
CA ASP A 190 -2.31 3.41 11.25
C ASP A 190 -1.92 4.86 11.56
N ARG A 191 -0.65 5.14 11.90
CA ARG A 191 -0.20 6.50 12.22
C ARG A 191 -0.29 7.46 11.03
N LEU A 192 0.10 6.99 9.84
CA LEU A 192 -0.06 7.77 8.61
C LEU A 192 -1.54 8.09 8.35
N PHE A 193 -2.40 7.09 8.45
CA PHE A 193 -3.81 7.21 8.12
C PHE A 193 -4.56 8.07 9.15
N GLU A 194 -4.30 7.89 10.44
CA GLU A 194 -4.92 8.66 11.52
C GLU A 194 -4.55 10.15 11.46
N SER A 195 -3.29 10.46 11.16
CA SER A 195 -2.83 11.86 11.03
C SER A 195 -3.35 12.50 9.74
N ALA A 196 -3.35 11.77 8.61
CA ALA A 196 -3.93 12.25 7.36
C ALA A 196 -5.45 12.47 7.48
N ALA A 197 -6.18 11.60 8.17
CA ALA A 197 -7.63 11.75 8.36
C ALA A 197 -7.98 13.06 9.06
N LYS A 198 -7.17 13.46 10.07
CA LYS A 198 -7.32 14.75 10.76
C LYS A 198 -7.04 15.95 9.84
N ALA A 199 -6.09 15.81 8.91
CA ALA A 199 -5.67 16.89 8.04
C ALA A 199 -6.59 17.10 6.82
N TYR A 200 -7.14 16.02 6.26
CA TYR A 200 -7.86 16.04 4.98
C TYR A 200 -9.36 15.73 5.10
N GLY A 201 -9.82 15.19 6.23
CA GLY A 201 -11.24 14.93 6.46
C GLY A 201 -11.89 14.07 5.37
N ALA A 202 -13.01 14.56 4.84
CA ALA A 202 -13.82 13.86 3.83
C ALA A 202 -13.18 13.76 2.45
N GLU A 203 -12.13 14.55 2.17
CA GLU A 203 -11.43 14.54 0.88
C GLU A 203 -10.37 13.44 0.80
N LEU A 204 -10.08 12.76 1.91
CA LEU A 204 -9.07 11.72 1.98
C LEU A 204 -9.56 10.38 1.43
N VAL A 205 -8.70 9.72 0.65
CA VAL A 205 -8.84 8.31 0.30
C VAL A 205 -7.70 7.50 0.92
N GLY A 206 -8.03 6.48 1.70
CA GLY A 206 -7.10 5.48 2.18
C GLY A 206 -7.16 4.20 1.37
N VAL A 207 -6.01 3.57 1.13
CA VAL A 207 -5.91 2.30 0.41
C VAL A 207 -5.08 1.31 1.22
N VAL A 208 -5.63 0.15 1.56
CA VAL A 208 -4.89 -0.92 2.24
C VAL A 208 -4.70 -2.09 1.30
N LEU A 209 -3.43 -2.36 0.97
CA LEU A 209 -3.02 -3.44 0.08
C LEU A 209 -2.56 -4.67 0.86
N THR A 210 -2.19 -5.71 0.12
CA THR A 210 -1.62 -6.96 0.60
C THR A 210 -0.59 -6.77 1.71
N GLY A 211 -0.66 -7.66 2.68
CA GLY A 211 0.20 -7.63 3.83
C GLY A 211 -0.29 -8.52 4.96
N MET A 212 0.65 -8.94 5.80
CA MET A 212 0.35 -9.67 7.03
C MET A 212 0.03 -8.67 8.17
N GLY A 213 -0.82 -9.10 9.09
CA GLY A 213 -1.13 -8.35 10.31
C GLY A 213 -2.35 -7.47 10.16
N ASP A 214 -2.45 -6.48 11.05
CA ASP A 214 -3.63 -5.65 11.28
C ASP A 214 -3.35 -4.15 11.18
N ASP A 215 -2.13 -3.75 10.85
CA ASP A 215 -1.80 -2.32 10.66
C ASP A 215 -2.62 -1.74 9.50
N GLY A 216 -3.09 -0.51 9.68
CA GLY A 216 -4.01 0.17 8.79
C GLY A 216 -5.49 -0.03 9.13
N ARG A 217 -5.84 -0.99 10.01
CA ARG A 217 -7.23 -1.19 10.45
C ARG A 217 -7.76 0.02 11.22
N ARG A 218 -7.01 0.52 12.22
CA ARG A 218 -7.46 1.66 13.03
C ARG A 218 -7.41 2.94 12.22
N GLY A 219 -6.38 3.10 11.40
CA GLY A 219 -6.23 4.17 10.44
C GLY A 219 -7.42 4.26 9.48
N ALA A 220 -7.82 3.13 8.89
CA ALA A 220 -8.99 3.07 8.01
C ALA A 220 -10.29 3.47 8.74
N GLN A 221 -10.48 3.01 9.98
CA GLN A 221 -11.61 3.44 10.81
C GLN A 221 -11.59 4.95 11.08
N ALA A 222 -10.41 5.52 11.33
CA ALA A 222 -10.25 6.97 11.50
C ALA A 222 -10.58 7.75 10.23
N ILE A 223 -10.12 7.29 9.06
CA ILE A 223 -10.47 7.89 7.76
C ILE A 223 -12.00 7.91 7.59
N ARG A 224 -12.68 6.79 7.88
CA ARG A 224 -14.14 6.69 7.82
C ARG A 224 -14.83 7.62 8.81
N ALA A 225 -14.35 7.69 10.04
CA ALA A 225 -14.90 8.57 11.07
C ALA A 225 -14.78 10.05 10.69
N SER A 226 -13.76 10.42 9.91
CA SER A 226 -13.57 11.77 9.36
C SER A 226 -14.33 12.03 8.06
N GLY A 227 -15.17 11.09 7.60
CA GLY A 227 -15.96 11.20 6.37
C GLY A 227 -15.21 10.84 5.08
N GLY A 228 -13.95 10.43 5.19
CA GLY A 228 -13.13 9.98 4.07
C GLY A 228 -13.54 8.58 3.60
N ARG A 229 -12.80 8.07 2.62
CA ARG A 229 -13.12 6.79 1.98
C ARG A 229 -11.96 5.81 2.02
N VAL A 230 -12.29 4.52 2.07
CA VAL A 230 -11.29 3.46 2.17
C VAL A 230 -11.51 2.40 1.10
N ILE A 231 -10.42 2.05 0.40
CA ILE A 231 -10.35 0.93 -0.52
C ILE A 231 -9.48 -0.16 0.13
N ALA A 232 -9.96 -1.40 0.14
CA ALA A 232 -9.15 -2.56 0.51
C ALA A 232 -8.86 -3.41 -0.73
N GLU A 233 -7.63 -3.91 -0.86
CA GLU A 233 -7.31 -4.89 -1.90
C GLU A 233 -8.13 -6.18 -1.68
N SER A 234 -8.73 -6.70 -2.74
CA SER A 234 -9.55 -7.89 -2.69
C SER A 234 -8.73 -9.15 -2.41
N GLU A 235 -9.42 -10.16 -1.88
CA GLU A 235 -8.84 -11.48 -1.73
C GLU A 235 -8.41 -12.09 -3.06
N GLN A 236 -8.95 -11.67 -4.20
CA GLN A 236 -8.60 -12.29 -5.48
C GLN A 236 -7.16 -11.97 -5.91
N THR A 237 -6.63 -10.81 -5.54
CA THR A 237 -5.29 -10.35 -5.99
C THR A 237 -4.27 -10.22 -4.86
N ALA A 238 -4.71 -10.16 -3.60
CA ALA A 238 -3.80 -10.06 -2.47
C ALA A 238 -2.85 -11.27 -2.41
N VAL A 239 -1.57 -11.01 -2.20
CA VAL A 239 -0.55 -12.05 -2.02
C VAL A 239 -0.66 -12.66 -0.63
N ILE A 240 -0.88 -11.81 0.37
CA ILE A 240 -1.28 -12.14 1.73
C ILE A 240 -2.50 -11.28 2.09
N PHE A 241 -3.63 -11.92 2.32
CA PHE A 241 -4.90 -11.26 2.63
C PHE A 241 -5.09 -11.06 4.14
N GLY A 242 -4.10 -10.47 4.80
CA GLY A 242 -4.13 -10.15 6.24
C GLY A 242 -4.64 -8.73 6.49
N MET A 243 -3.82 -7.73 6.17
CA MET A 243 -4.16 -6.31 6.38
C MET A 243 -5.48 -5.91 5.70
N PRO A 244 -5.75 -6.23 4.42
CA PRO A 244 -7.03 -5.90 3.80
C PRO A 244 -8.21 -6.59 4.50
N GLN A 245 -8.05 -7.85 4.92
CA GLN A 245 -9.09 -8.59 5.65
C GLN A 245 -9.44 -7.91 6.97
N GLN A 246 -8.45 -7.39 7.71
CA GLN A 246 -8.69 -6.68 8.97
C GLN A 246 -9.47 -5.38 8.77
N VAL A 247 -9.21 -4.66 7.68
CA VAL A 247 -9.97 -3.45 7.30
C VAL A 247 -11.40 -3.79 6.86
N ILE A 248 -11.59 -4.88 6.13
CA ILE A 248 -12.92 -5.34 5.69
C ILE A 248 -13.76 -5.77 6.89
N ARG A 249 -13.18 -6.59 7.78
CA ARG A 249 -13.87 -7.09 8.99
C ARG A 249 -14.25 -5.99 9.97
N SER A 250 -13.52 -4.87 9.99
CA SER A 250 -13.85 -3.73 10.84
C SER A 250 -15.00 -2.88 10.31
N GLY A 251 -15.51 -3.18 9.10
CA GLY A 251 -16.53 -2.39 8.42
C GLY A 251 -16.02 -1.07 7.85
N ALA A 252 -14.70 -0.86 7.82
CA ALA A 252 -14.11 0.40 7.38
C ALA A 252 -13.96 0.51 5.87
N ALA A 253 -13.94 -0.60 5.12
CA ALA A 253 -13.80 -0.59 3.66
C ALA A 253 -15.09 -0.12 2.97
N ASP A 254 -15.01 0.93 2.14
CA ASP A 254 -16.10 1.32 1.24
C ASP A 254 -16.11 0.46 -0.04
N LEU A 255 -14.92 0.11 -0.52
CA LEU A 255 -14.72 -0.71 -1.71
C LEU A 255 -13.70 -1.82 -1.43
N VAL A 256 -13.97 -2.99 -1.99
CA VAL A 256 -13.04 -4.13 -2.02
C VAL A 256 -12.75 -4.45 -3.48
N LEU A 257 -11.55 -4.13 -3.95
CA LEU A 257 -11.21 -4.14 -5.38
C LEU A 257 -9.98 -4.98 -5.66
N PRO A 258 -9.93 -5.70 -6.79
CA PRO A 258 -8.68 -6.29 -7.25
C PRO A 258 -7.67 -5.15 -7.54
N VAL A 259 -6.38 -5.43 -7.31
CA VAL A 259 -5.32 -4.41 -7.32
C VAL A 259 -5.24 -3.60 -8.62
N ASP A 260 -5.58 -4.23 -9.74
CA ASP A 260 -5.56 -3.68 -11.09
C ASP A 260 -6.71 -2.68 -11.34
N GLU A 261 -7.75 -2.70 -10.51
CA GLU A 261 -8.84 -1.73 -10.52
C GLU A 261 -8.64 -0.54 -9.56
N ILE A 262 -7.71 -0.66 -8.59
CA ILE A 262 -7.51 0.37 -7.55
C ILE A 262 -7.12 1.72 -8.16
N ALA A 263 -6.16 1.73 -9.09
CA ALA A 263 -5.74 2.97 -9.76
C ALA A 263 -6.91 3.65 -10.49
N ARG A 264 -7.76 2.85 -11.14
CA ARG A 264 -8.97 3.33 -11.84
C ARG A 264 -10.00 3.89 -10.86
N ALA A 265 -10.18 3.26 -9.70
CA ALA A 265 -11.08 3.75 -8.66
C ALA A 265 -10.61 5.08 -8.05
N ILE A 266 -9.30 5.24 -7.87
CA ILE A 266 -8.70 6.52 -7.45
C ILE A 266 -8.98 7.60 -8.50
N GLN A 267 -8.73 7.32 -9.78
CA GLN A 267 -8.94 8.29 -10.88
C GLN A 267 -10.37 8.78 -11.02
N ARG A 268 -11.36 7.92 -10.80
CA ARG A 268 -12.78 8.30 -10.89
C ARG A 268 -13.27 9.13 -9.70
N GLY A 269 -12.46 9.25 -8.64
CA GLY A 269 -12.92 9.64 -7.33
C GLY A 269 -13.87 8.58 -6.79
N VAL A 270 -13.57 7.97 -5.65
CA VAL A 270 -14.26 6.79 -5.10
C VAL A 270 -15.81 6.90 -5.08
N ALA A 271 -16.37 8.12 -5.18
CA ALA A 271 -17.79 8.41 -5.42
C ALA A 271 -18.38 7.84 -6.73
N GLY A 272 -17.64 7.90 -7.84
CA GLY A 272 -18.08 7.37 -9.13
C GLY A 272 -18.11 5.84 -9.16
N ALA A 273 -17.15 5.19 -8.49
CA ALA A 273 -17.03 3.74 -8.44
C ALA A 273 -18.17 3.06 -7.66
N VAL A 274 -18.67 3.67 -6.57
CA VAL A 274 -19.80 3.14 -5.79
C VAL A 274 -21.11 3.17 -6.58
N ARG A 275 -21.32 4.19 -7.42
CA ARG A 275 -22.54 4.33 -8.25
C ARG A 275 -22.65 3.27 -9.34
N GLU A 276 -21.55 2.89 -9.97
CA GLU A 276 -21.52 1.78 -10.94
C GLU A 276 -21.77 0.43 -10.27
N ALA A 277 -21.17 0.18 -9.09
CA ALA A 277 -21.37 -1.06 -8.35
C ALA A 277 -22.81 -1.24 -7.84
N THR A 278 -23.53 -0.14 -7.56
CA THR A 278 -24.96 -0.17 -7.14
C THR A 278 -25.97 -0.09 -8.29
N GLY A 279 -25.51 0.21 -9.52
CA GLY A 279 -26.34 0.21 -10.73
C GLY A 279 -26.69 -1.20 -11.25
N GLY A 280 -25.92 -2.22 -10.85
CA GLY A 280 -26.25 -3.63 -11.06
C GLY A 280 -27.22 -4.13 -9.98
N ARG A 281 -28.51 -3.74 -10.07
CA ARG A 281 -29.53 -4.32 -9.19
C ARG A 281 -29.59 -5.83 -9.39
N LEU A 282 -29.37 -6.58 -8.32
CA LEU A 282 -29.91 -7.92 -8.14
C LEU A 282 -31.42 -7.87 -8.42
N ALA A 283 -31.82 -8.47 -9.53
CA ALA A 283 -33.23 -8.76 -9.77
C ALA A 283 -33.74 -9.62 -8.61
N ALA A 284 -34.73 -9.11 -7.88
CA ALA A 284 -35.45 -9.91 -6.89
C ALA A 284 -36.11 -11.10 -7.60
N PRO A 285 -36.16 -12.29 -6.98
CA PRO A 285 -36.84 -13.42 -7.59
C PRO A 285 -38.33 -13.09 -7.68
N GLU A 286 -38.89 -13.21 -8.88
CA GLU A 286 -40.33 -13.15 -9.09
C GLU A 286 -41.02 -14.12 -8.14
N LYS A 287 -41.98 -13.61 -7.36
CA LYS A 287 -42.94 -14.44 -6.65
C LYS A 287 -43.80 -15.14 -7.70
N GLY A 288 -43.52 -16.42 -7.93
CA GLY A 288 -44.39 -17.30 -8.70
C GLY A 288 -45.80 -17.29 -8.11
N ARG A 289 -46.75 -16.78 -8.89
CA ARG A 289 -48.17 -17.11 -8.79
C ARG A 289 -48.46 -18.16 -9.86
N ALA A 290 -48.70 -19.39 -9.44
CA ALA A 290 -49.71 -20.32 -9.96
C ALA A 290 -49.66 -21.58 -9.08
#